data_AF-A0A354DIF8-F1
#
_entry.id   AF-A0A354DIF8-F1
#
_cell.length_a   1.000
_cell.length_b   1.000
_cell.length_c   1.000
_cell.angle_alpha   90.00
_cell.angle_beta   90.00
_cell.angle_gamma   90.00
#
_symmetry.space_group_name_H-M   'P 1'
#
loop_
_entity.id
_entity.type
_entity.pdbx_description
1 polymer ?
#
loop_
_entity_poly.entity_id
_entity_poly.type
_entity_poly.pdbx_seq_one_letter_code
_entity_poly.pdbx_strand_id
1 'polypeptide(L)' 'QETTRVLTDAAIKGKVDRLLGLKENVIIGKLVPAGTGMNRYRNIELEHDLMPKESEVNESLSDDNSEENAVEEWSV' A
#
# COMPACT_ATOMS: atom_id res chain seq x y z
N GLN A 1 -15.11 37.16 -3.65
CA GLN A 1 -15.10 36.88 -2.19
C GLN A 1 -14.17 37.90 -1.53
N GLU A 2 -14.54 38.50 -0.39
CA GLU A 2 -13.71 39.46 0.36
C GLU A 2 -12.82 38.72 1.39
N THR A 3 -11.62 38.28 0.99
CA THR A 3 -10.75 37.41 1.80
C THR A 3 -10.28 38.06 3.10
N THR A 4 -9.83 39.32 3.05
CA THR A 4 -9.31 40.05 4.22
C THR A 4 -10.35 40.14 5.33
N ARG A 5 -11.59 40.52 4.97
CA ARG A 5 -12.69 40.65 5.94
C ARG A 5 -13.03 39.32 6.62
N VAL A 6 -13.09 38.24 5.83
CA VAL A 6 -13.41 36.90 6.33
C VAL A 6 -12.33 36.39 7.28
N LEU A 7 -11.05 36.62 6.98
CA LEU A 7 -9.94 36.24 7.86
C LEU A 7 -9.93 37.05 9.16
N THR A 8 -10.16 38.36 9.09
CA THR A 8 -10.22 39.22 10.29
C THR A 8 -11.36 38.80 11.22
N ASP A 9 -12.57 38.61 10.70
CA ASP A 9 -13.73 38.19 11.51
C ASP A 9 -13.51 36.80 12.14
N ALA A 10 -12.87 35.87 11.42
CA ALA A 10 -12.55 34.54 11.93
C ALA A 10 -11.49 34.59 13.04
N ALA A 11 -10.46 35.43 12.89
CA ALA A 11 -9.40 35.61 13.88
C ALA A 11 -9.93 36.22 15.17
N ILE A 12 -10.74 37.29 15.08
CA ILE A 12 -11.36 37.94 16.25
C ILE A 12 -12.27 36.97 17.01
N LYS A 13 -13.03 36.14 16.29
CA LYS A 13 -13.95 35.16 16.89
C LYS A 13 -13.25 33.87 17.34
N GLY A 14 -11.94 33.71 17.11
CA GLY A 14 -11.21 32.47 17.38
C GLY A 14 -11.81 31.25 16.67
N LYS A 15 -12.30 31.43 15.45
CA LYS A 15 -13.09 30.41 14.74
C LYS A 15 -12.17 29.27 14.28
N VAL A 16 -12.50 28.04 14.64
CA VAL A 16 -11.75 26.84 14.25
C VAL A 16 -12.43 26.17 13.05
N ASP A 17 -11.67 25.98 11.97
CA ASP A 17 -12.10 25.19 10.83
C ASP A 17 -11.86 23.70 11.09
N ARG A 18 -12.92 22.89 10.95
CA ARG A 18 -12.87 21.44 11.19
C ARG A 18 -12.55 20.63 9.92
N LEU A 19 -12.31 21.28 8.78
CA LEU A 19 -11.92 20.67 7.50
C LEU A 19 -12.88 19.57 7.05
N LEU A 20 -14.19 19.79 7.20
CA LEU A 20 -15.21 18.80 6.84
C LEU A 20 -15.67 18.96 5.38
N GLY A 21 -15.38 20.09 4.76
CA GLY A 21 -15.81 20.43 3.42
C GLY A 21 -14.85 19.98 2.32
N LEU A 22 -15.35 20.00 1.09
CA LEU A 22 -14.57 19.70 -0.10
C LEU A 22 -13.45 20.73 -0.31
N LYS A 23 -13.80 22.03 -0.30
CA LYS A 23 -12.84 23.11 -0.59
C LYS A 23 -11.69 23.16 0.42
N GLU A 24 -12.00 23.02 1.70
CA GLU A 24 -11.01 23.06 2.78
C GLU A 24 -10.00 21.92 2.64
N ASN A 25 -10.46 20.70 2.37
CA ASN A 25 -9.57 19.55 2.17
C ASN A 25 -8.73 19.69 0.89
N VAL A 26 -9.30 20.24 -0.19
CA VAL A 26 -8.54 20.52 -1.43
C VAL A 26 -7.43 21.55 -1.17
N ILE A 27 -7.72 22.63 -0.46
CA ILE A 27 -6.74 23.68 -0.16
C ILE A 27 -5.60 23.15 0.71
N ILE A 28 -5.89 22.26 1.66
CA ILE A 28 -4.89 21.65 2.55
C ILE A 28 -4.14 20.47 1.91
N GLY A 29 -4.69 19.87 0.85
CA GLY A 29 -4.10 18.69 0.19
C GLY A 29 -4.41 17.36 0.89
N LYS A 30 -5.51 17.28 1.66
CA LYS A 30 -6.01 16.04 2.25
C LYS A 30 -7.05 15.38 1.33
N LEU A 31 -7.21 14.06 1.46
CA LEU A 31 -8.20 13.31 0.68
C LEU A 31 -9.60 13.86 0.93
N VAL A 32 -10.26 14.28 -0.15
CA VAL A 32 -11.57 14.94 -0.10
C VAL A 32 -12.67 14.01 0.40
N PRO A 33 -13.71 14.51 1.08
CA PRO A 33 -14.80 13.68 1.59
C PRO A 33 -15.82 13.28 0.50
N ALA A 34 -15.34 12.86 -0.68
CA ALA A 34 -16.17 12.47 -1.81
C ALA A 34 -15.50 11.34 -2.61
N GLY A 35 -16.30 10.51 -3.30
CA GLY A 35 -15.80 9.39 -4.11
C GLY A 35 -14.93 8.43 -3.29
N THR A 36 -13.75 8.09 -3.81
CA THR A 36 -12.75 7.23 -3.15
C THR A 36 -12.25 7.78 -1.81
N GLY A 37 -12.46 9.08 -1.57
CA GLY A 37 -12.12 9.70 -0.30
C GLY A 37 -13.14 9.48 0.83
N MET A 38 -14.29 8.85 0.57
CA MET A 38 -15.18 8.43 1.65
C MET A 38 -14.59 7.24 2.42
N ASN A 39 -14.87 7.16 3.73
CA ASN A 39 -14.37 6.08 4.59
C ASN A 39 -14.70 4.68 4.06
N ARG A 40 -15.87 4.51 3.43
CA ARG A 40 -16.30 3.24 2.82
C ARG A 40 -15.32 2.73 1.75
N TYR A 41 -14.74 3.63 0.97
CA TYR A 41 -13.90 3.28 -0.18
C TYR A 41 -12.40 3.36 0.11
N ARG A 42 -12.01 3.99 1.23
CA ARG A 42 -10.62 4.24 1.59
C ARG A 42 -9.88 2.98 2.06
N ASN A 43 -10.59 2.10 2.77
CA ASN A 43 -10.01 0.92 3.43
C ASN A 43 -10.57 -0.37 2.83
N ILE A 44 -10.67 -0.43 1.50
CA ILE A 44 -11.09 -1.66 0.83
C ILE A 44 -9.83 -2.52 0.63
N GLU A 45 -9.79 -3.67 1.28
CA GLU A 45 -8.87 -4.75 0.94
C GLU A 45 -9.41 -5.45 -0.31
N LEU A 46 -8.64 -5.39 -1.40
CA LEU A 46 -8.98 -6.08 -2.62
C LEU A 46 -8.61 -7.55 -2.45
N GLU A 47 -9.60 -8.42 -2.42
CA GLU A 47 -9.39 -9.85 -2.55
C GLU A 47 -8.89 -10.10 -3.98
N HIS A 48 -7.61 -10.45 -4.11
CA HIS A 48 -7.05 -10.79 -5.41
C HIS A 48 -7.45 -12.23 -5.69
N ASP A 49 -8.43 -12.43 -6.58
CA ASP A 49 -8.81 -13.77 -7.04
C ASP A 49 -7.56 -14.48 -7.58
N LEU A 50 -7.11 -15.47 -6.80
CA LEU A 50 -6.41 -16.68 -7.19
C LEU A 50 -5.57 -16.58 -8.48
N MET A 51 -4.49 -15.80 -8.44
CA MET A 51 -3.32 -16.22 -9.21
C MET A 51 -2.63 -17.30 -8.37
N PRO A 52 -2.47 -18.54 -8.89
CA PRO A 52 -1.65 -19.52 -8.20
C PRO A 52 -0.25 -18.90 -8.07
N LYS A 53 0.13 -18.58 -6.83
CA LYS A 53 1.53 -18.31 -6.50
C LYS A 53 2.23 -19.65 -6.73
N GLU A 54 3.06 -19.73 -7.77
CA GLU A 54 3.98 -20.85 -7.95
C GLU A 54 4.74 -21.02 -6.65
N SER A 55 4.34 -22.04 -5.89
CA SER A 55 4.94 -22.38 -4.61
C SER A 55 6.29 -23.01 -4.94
N GLU A 56 7.33 -22.29 -4.54
CA GLU A 56 8.61 -22.79 -4.04
C GLU A 56 8.81 -24.31 -4.24
N VAL A 57 9.54 -24.68 -5.30
CA VAL A 57 10.06 -26.04 -5.46
C VAL A 57 11.17 -26.25 -4.44
N ASN A 58 10.79 -26.81 -3.28
CA ASN A 58 11.65 -27.48 -2.31
C ASN A 58 10.69 -28.28 -1.39
N GLU A 59 10.71 -29.61 -1.30
CA GLU A 59 11.84 -30.36 -0.72
C GLU A 59 11.72 -31.88 -0.95
N SER A 60 12.87 -32.45 -1.34
CA SER A 60 13.46 -33.77 -1.09
C SER A 60 12.67 -35.08 -1.26
N LEU A 61 13.21 -36.00 -2.06
CA LEU A 61 13.55 -37.40 -1.76
C LEU A 61 14.56 -37.83 -2.86
N SER A 62 15.71 -38.45 -2.65
CA SER A 62 16.25 -39.22 -1.53
C SER A 62 17.77 -39.33 -1.71
N ASP A 63 18.50 -39.37 -0.61
CA ASP A 63 19.90 -39.80 -0.53
C ASP A 63 20.09 -41.13 -1.29
N ASP A 64 20.91 -41.12 -2.34
CA ASP A 64 21.67 -42.29 -2.76
C ASP A 64 23.15 -41.92 -2.74
N ASN A 65 23.75 -42.10 -1.56
CA ASN A 65 25.19 -42.16 -1.41
C ASN A 65 25.60 -43.64 -1.44
N SER A 66 25.73 -44.18 -2.65
CA SER A 66 26.56 -45.34 -2.99
C SER A 66 26.96 -45.14 -4.46
N GLU A 67 28.21 -44.95 -4.86
CA GLU A 67 29.45 -45.53 -4.39
C GLU A 67 30.62 -44.55 -4.55
N GLU A 68 31.51 -44.59 -3.56
CA GLU A 68 32.89 -44.17 -3.68
C GLU A 68 33.56 -44.93 -4.84
N ASN A 69 34.00 -44.22 -5.89
CA ASN A 69 35.35 -44.46 -6.39
C ASN A 69 35.90 -43.26 -7.14
N ALA A 70 36.94 -42.70 -6.53
CA ALA A 70 37.82 -41.70 -7.08
C ALA A 70 38.67 -42.32 -8.21
N VAL A 71 38.81 -41.55 -9.29
CA VAL A 71 40.07 -41.37 -10.04
C VAL A 71 40.72 -42.66 -10.58
N GLU A 72 40.40 -43.07 -11.81
CA GLU A 72 41.32 -43.68 -12.82
C GLU A 72 40.57 -43.94 -14.15
N GLU A 73 40.27 -42.91 -14.96
CA GLU A 73 39.96 -43.15 -16.39
C GLU A 73 40.21 -41.92 -17.30
N TRP A 74 41.17 -41.08 -16.94
CA TRP A 74 41.80 -40.13 -17.90
C TRP A 74 43.16 -40.66 -18.33
N SER A 75 43.15 -41.86 -18.90
CA SER A 75 44.30 -42.36 -19.64
C SER A 75 43.87 -43.38 -20.69
N VAL A 76 43.24 -42.90 -21.77
CA VAL A 76 43.56 -43.32 -23.15
C VAL A 76 43.39 -42.12 -24.08
#